data_AF-A0A328PER7-F1
#
_entry.id   AF-A0A328PER7-F1
#
_cell.length_a   1.000
_cell.length_b   1.000
_cell.length_c   1.000
_cell.angle_alpha   90.00
_cell.angle_beta   90.00
_cell.angle_gamma   90.00
#
_symmetry.space_group_name_H-M   'P 1'
#
loop_
_entity.id
_entity.type
_entity.pdbx_description
1 polymer ?
#
loop_
_entity_poly.entity_id
_entity_poly.type
_entity_poly.pdbx_seq_one_letter_code
_entity_poly.pdbx_strand_id
1 'polypeptide(L)'
;MLYQIIGTLTGLIGMILSIKRFKEGKTSPTAFIFWLLAWGFLIVISISPNVTSYIANIMGIGRGLDLILILAIIGAYYLLFRIYIMIENLEMEITKLVRELALRESEEDE
;
A
#
# COMPACT_ATOMS: atom_id res chain seq x y z
N MET A 1 22.19 -6.61 -12.94
CA MET A 1 21.50 -7.24 -14.09
C MET A 1 20.26 -8.03 -13.66
N LEU A 2 20.36 -9.19 -12.99
CA LEU A 2 19.18 -9.99 -12.63
C LEU A 2 18.14 -9.23 -11.77
N TYR A 3 18.62 -8.50 -10.75
CA TYR A 3 17.74 -7.72 -9.86
C TYR A 3 17.02 -6.55 -10.57
N GLN A 4 17.63 -5.96 -11.60
CA GLN A 4 17.03 -4.87 -12.37
C GLN A 4 15.92 -5.38 -13.28
N ILE A 5 16.12 -6.55 -13.89
CA ILE A 5 15.12 -7.19 -14.75
C ILE A 5 13.90 -7.58 -13.92
N ILE A 6 14.12 -8.19 -12.75
CA ILE A 6 13.03 -8.57 -11.83
C ILE A 6 12.28 -7.33 -11.34
N GLY A 7 12.98 -6.29 -10.86
CA GLY A 7 12.34 -5.07 -10.37
C GLY A 7 11.50 -4.35 -11.45
N THR A 8 12.05 -4.22 -12.66
CA THR A 8 11.36 -3.54 -13.77
C THR A 8 10.12 -4.33 -14.24
N LEU A 9 10.22 -5.67 -14.33
CA LEU A 9 9.06 -6.52 -14.63
C LEU A 9 7.97 -6.43 -13.58
N THR A 10 8.35 -6.47 -12.30
CA THR A 10 7.39 -6.37 -11.18
C THR A 10 6.70 -5.00 -11.17
N GLY A 11 7.45 -3.92 -11.46
CA GLY A 11 6.92 -2.57 -11.62
C GLY A 11 5.91 -2.44 -12.76
N LEU A 12 6.21 -3.01 -13.92
CA LEU A 12 5.30 -3.03 -15.07
C LEU A 12 4.02 -3.81 -14.80
N ILE A 13 4.13 -4.99 -14.18
CA ILE A 13 2.98 -5.82 -13.79
C ILE A 13 2.10 -5.05 -12.80
N GLY A 14 2.71 -4.42 -11.80
CA GLY A 14 2.02 -3.61 -10.81
C GLY A 14 1.29 -2.39 -11.40
N MET A 15 1.91 -1.72 -12.37
CA MET A 15 1.30 -0.60 -13.09
C MET A 15 0.07 -1.05 -13.90
N ILE A 16 0.17 -2.18 -14.61
CA ILE A 16 -0.96 -2.78 -15.37
C ILE A 16 -2.10 -3.17 -14.43
N LEU A 17 -1.80 -3.83 -13.30
CA LEU A 17 -2.80 -4.21 -12.29
C LEU A 17 -3.49 -2.98 -11.67
N SER A 18 -2.76 -1.90 -11.44
CA SER A 18 -3.31 -0.65 -10.90
C SER A 18 -4.27 0.01 -11.89
N ILE A 19 -3.91 0.04 -13.18
CA ILE A 19 -4.79 0.55 -14.26
C ILE A 19 -6.05 -0.32 -14.38
N LYS A 20 -5.90 -1.65 -14.29
CA LYS A 20 -7.05 -2.57 -14.35
C LYS A 20 -8.00 -2.38 -13.15
N ARG A 21 -7.45 -2.27 -11.93
CA ARG A 21 -8.24 -2.02 -10.70
C ARG A 21 -8.98 -0.68 -10.72
N PHE A 22 -8.39 0.35 -11.33
CA PHE A 22 -9.05 1.65 -11.53
C PHE A 22 -10.18 1.57 -12.56
N LYS A 23 -9.94 0.86 -13.67
CA LYS A 23 -10.95 0.67 -14.73
C LYS A 23 -12.14 -0.17 -14.27
N GLU A 24 -11.96 -1.04 -13.27
CA GLU A 24 -13.03 -1.80 -12.62
C GLU A 24 -13.84 -0.97 -11.59
N GLY A 25 -13.52 0.30 -11.36
CA GLY A 25 -14.27 1.19 -10.45
C GLY A 25 -14.12 0.85 -8.95
N LYS A 26 -13.30 -0.16 -8.61
CA LYS A 26 -13.11 -0.67 -7.24
C LYS A 26 -12.09 0.13 -6.41
N THR A 27 -11.58 1.24 -6.95
CA THR A 27 -10.56 2.06 -6.28
C THR A 27 -10.85 3.54 -6.40
N SER A 28 -10.80 4.24 -5.26
CA SER A 28 -10.88 5.70 -5.21
C SER A 28 -9.77 6.33 -6.06
N PRO A 29 -10.01 7.46 -6.76
CA PRO A 29 -9.01 8.17 -7.55
C PRO A 29 -7.71 8.48 -6.78
N THR A 30 -7.81 8.73 -5.47
CA THR A 30 -6.66 8.97 -4.60
C THR A 30 -5.80 7.72 -4.41
N ALA A 31 -6.42 6.54 -4.28
CA ALA A 31 -5.73 5.27 -4.19
C ALA A 31 -5.02 4.92 -5.50
N PHE A 32 -5.62 5.27 -6.65
CA PHE A 32 -5.00 5.07 -7.96
C PHE A 32 -3.74 5.92 -8.15
N ILE A 33 -3.79 7.22 -7.84
CA ILE A 33 -2.60 8.10 -7.86
C ILE A 33 -1.50 7.54 -6.96
N PHE A 34 -1.84 7.10 -5.74
CA PHE A 34 -0.88 6.56 -4.80
C PHE A 34 -0.15 5.32 -5.36
N TRP A 35 -0.91 4.38 -5.92
CA TRP A 35 -0.35 3.17 -6.52
C TRP A 35 0.50 3.46 -7.76
N LEU A 36 0.06 4.38 -8.62
CA LEU A 36 0.80 4.77 -9.82
C LEU A 36 2.14 5.40 -9.45
N LEU A 37 2.16 6.26 -8.43
CA LEU A 37 3.37 6.89 -7.91
C LEU A 37 4.32 5.86 -7.27
N ALA A 38 3.79 4.88 -6.53
CA ALA A 38 4.57 3.79 -5.94
C ALA A 38 5.23 2.90 -7.00
N TRP A 39 4.50 2.48 -8.04
CA TRP A 39 5.06 1.69 -9.15
C TRP A 39 6.05 2.49 -9.99
N GLY A 40 5.78 3.77 -10.24
CA GLY A 40 6.70 4.69 -10.90
C GLY A 40 8.03 4.81 -10.15
N PHE A 41 7.97 4.95 -8.82
CA PHE A 41 9.16 5.01 -7.97
C PHE A 41 9.98 3.72 -8.04
N LEU A 42 9.31 2.55 -8.04
CA LEU A 42 9.95 1.25 -8.18
C LEU A 42 10.67 1.09 -9.52
N ILE A 43 10.04 1.52 -10.62
CA ILE A 43 10.63 1.48 -11.96
C ILE A 43 11.87 2.40 -12.04
N VAL A 44 11.77 3.63 -11.53
CA VAL A 44 12.89 4.58 -11.52
C VAL A 44 14.10 4.03 -10.75
N ILE A 45 13.86 3.43 -9.58
CA ILE A 45 14.91 2.77 -8.79
C ILE A 45 15.51 1.57 -9.53
N SER A 46 14.70 0.79 -10.24
CA SER A 46 15.15 -0.42 -10.92
C SER A 46 16.03 -0.13 -12.15
N ILE A 47 15.74 0.95 -12.88
CA ILE A 47 16.42 1.30 -14.13
C ILE A 47 17.82 1.90 -13.89
N SER A 48 18.10 2.54 -12.75
CA SER A 48 19.40 3.19 -12.50
C SER A 48 19.95 3.01 -11.08
N PRO A 49 20.88 2.05 -10.86
CA PRO A 49 21.62 1.89 -9.62
C PRO A 49 22.44 3.13 -9.25
N ASN A 50 22.84 3.93 -10.25
CA ASN A 50 23.58 5.18 -10.05
C ASN A 50 22.76 6.28 -9.35
N VAL A 51 21.43 6.30 -9.51
CA VAL A 51 20.56 7.25 -8.80
C VAL A 51 20.48 6.88 -7.32
N THR A 52 20.37 5.58 -7.04
CA THR A 52 20.43 5.03 -5.69
C THR A 52 21.78 5.32 -5.01
N SER A 53 22.89 5.29 -5.75
CA SER A 53 24.22 5.69 -5.26
C SER A 53 24.40 7.21 -5.05
N TYR A 54 23.72 8.06 -5.82
CA TYR A 54 23.76 9.51 -5.65
C TYR A 54 22.94 9.95 -4.42
N ILE A 55 21.75 9.37 -4.25
CA ILE A 55 20.91 9.57 -3.06
C ILE A 55 21.59 9.01 -1.80
N ALA A 56 22.24 7.84 -1.91
CA ALA A 56 23.04 7.25 -0.84
C ALA A 56 24.20 8.16 -0.38
N ASN A 57 24.88 8.83 -1.32
CA ASN A 57 25.96 9.77 -0.99
C ASN A 57 25.44 11.03 -0.26
N ILE A 58 24.28 11.55 -0.66
CA ILE A 58 23.67 12.72 0.00
C ILE A 58 23.16 12.38 1.41
N MET A 59 22.65 11.16 1.61
CA MET A 59 22.13 10.71 2.92
C MET A 59 23.19 10.04 3.83
N GLY A 60 24.44 9.89 3.38
CA GLY A 60 25.53 9.35 4.20
C GLY A 60 25.46 7.84 4.50
N ILE A 61 24.63 7.09 3.78
CA ILE A 61 24.46 5.63 3.94
C ILE A 61 25.15 4.96 2.75
N GLY A 62 26.27 4.26 2.99
CA GLY A 62 27.13 3.69 1.93
C GLY A 62 26.47 2.66 0.99
N ARG A 63 25.20 2.30 1.20
CA ARG A 63 24.42 1.35 0.41
C ARG A 63 22.99 1.89 0.21
N GLY A 64 22.66 2.38 -0.99
CA GLY A 64 21.32 2.93 -1.24
C GLY A 64 20.19 1.90 -1.22
N LEU A 65 20.49 0.60 -1.22
CA LEU A 65 19.51 -0.47 -0.99
C LEU A 65 18.96 -0.45 0.46
N ASP A 66 19.79 -0.10 1.44
CA ASP A 66 19.41 -0.12 2.85
C ASP A 66 18.41 1.01 3.15
N LEU A 67 18.57 2.17 2.50
CA LEU A 67 17.64 3.29 2.60
C LEU A 67 16.25 2.92 2.05
N ILE A 68 16.19 2.22 0.92
CA ILE A 68 14.93 1.72 0.35
C ILE A 68 14.28 0.71 1.30
N LEU A 69 15.07 -0.18 1.90
CA LEU A 69 14.57 -1.16 2.85
C LEU A 69 13.96 -0.48 4.08
N ILE A 70 14.62 0.54 4.63
CA ILE A 70 14.12 1.31 5.77
C ILE A 70 12.81 2.02 5.41
N LEU A 71 12.75 2.71 4.26
CA LEU A 71 11.52 3.37 3.81
C LEU A 71 10.38 2.38 3.57
N ALA A 72 10.69 1.22 2.99
CA ALA A 72 9.71 0.15 2.77
C ALA A 72 9.16 -0.40 4.08
N ILE A 73 10.02 -0.61 5.08
CA ILE A 73 9.62 -1.08 6.41
C ILE A 73 8.73 -0.03 7.09
N ILE A 74 9.13 1.26 7.06
CA ILE A 74 8.32 2.35 7.63
C ILE A 74 6.95 2.44 6.93
N GLY A 75 6.94 2.39 5.60
CA GLY A 75 5.71 2.42 4.81
C GLY A 75 4.82 1.20 5.06
N ALA A 76 5.40 0.01 5.18
CA ALA A 76 4.68 -1.22 5.52
C ALA A 76 4.07 -1.13 6.92
N TYR A 77 4.83 -0.63 7.90
CA TYR A 77 4.34 -0.43 9.26
C TYR A 77 3.16 0.56 9.30
N TYR A 78 3.25 1.68 8.57
CA TYR A 78 2.14 2.62 8.44
C TYR A 78 0.89 1.97 7.83
N LEU A 79 1.05 1.14 6.79
CA LEU A 79 -0.06 0.41 6.19
C LEU A 79 -0.69 -0.59 7.16
N LEU A 80 0.13 -1.34 7.92
CA LEU A 80 -0.36 -2.25 8.95
C LEU A 80 -1.14 -1.48 10.03
N PHE A 81 -0.63 -0.35 10.49
CA PHE A 81 -1.32 0.51 11.44
C PHE A 81 -2.66 1.02 10.91
N ARG A 82 -2.71 1.43 9.64
CA ARG A 82 -3.97 1.85 9.00
C ARG A 82 -4.99 0.71 8.89
N ILE A 83 -4.53 -0.51 8.58
CA ILE A 83 -5.38 -1.70 8.53
C ILE A 83 -5.90 -2.03 9.92
N TYR A 84 -5.05 -1.93 10.95
CA TYR A 84 -5.45 -2.15 12.35
C TYR A 84 -6.61 -1.22 12.75
N ILE A 85 -6.50 0.08 12.48
CA ILE A 85 -7.59 1.05 12.76
C ILE A 85 -8.85 0.72 11.96
N MET A 86 -8.71 0.28 10.71
CA MET A 86 -9.85 -0.12 9.89
C MET A 86 -10.59 -1.32 10.49
N ILE A 87 -9.85 -2.31 11.00
CA ILE A 87 -10.43 -3.48 11.66
C ILE A 87 -11.16 -3.09 12.94
N GLU A 88 -10.55 -2.25 13.78
CA GLU A 88 -11.17 -1.76 15.02
C GLU A 88 -12.49 -1.03 14.76
N ASN A 89 -12.53 -0.17 13.74
CA ASN A 89 -13.77 0.50 13.34
C ASN A 89 -14.84 -0.48 12.85
N LEU A 90 -14.43 -1.50 12.09
CA LEU A 90 -15.34 -2.52 11.59
C LEU A 90 -15.93 -3.35 12.74
N GLU A 91 -15.13 -3.71 13.75
CA GLU A 91 -15.61 -4.41 14.95
C GLU A 91 -16.65 -3.57 15.72
N MET A 92 -16.44 -2.27 15.84
CA MET A 92 -17.41 -1.35 16.47
C MET A 92 -18.73 -1.28 15.68
N GLU A 93 -18.66 -1.21 14.35
CA GLU A 93 -19.85 -1.20 13.48
C GLU A 93 -20.64 -2.51 13.58
N ILE A 94 -19.95 -3.65 13.54
CA ILE A 94 -20.57 -4.97 13.72
C ILE A 94 -21.25 -5.05 15.09
N THR A 95 -20.57 -4.61 16.14
CA THR A 95 -21.13 -4.62 17.51
C THR A 95 -22.41 -3.79 17.60
N LYS A 96 -22.45 -2.61 16.96
CA LYS A 96 -23.65 -1.76 16.90
C LYS A 96 -24.79 -2.44 16.14
N LEU A 97 -24.50 -3.03 14.98
CA LEU A 97 -25.47 -3.74 14.15
C LEU A 97 -26.11 -4.91 14.91
N VAL A 98 -25.29 -5.75 15.56
CA VAL A 98 -25.78 -6.89 16.35
C VAL A 98 -26.65 -6.41 17.52
N ARG A 99 -26.26 -5.32 18.20
CA ARG A 99 -27.06 -4.75 19.28
C ARG A 99 -28.41 -4.23 18.80
N GLU A 100 -28.45 -3.55 17.65
CA GLU A 100 -29.70 -3.04 17.07
C GLU A 100 -30.62 -4.17 16.62
N LEU A 101 -30.06 -5.24 16.03
CA LEU A 101 -30.79 -6.46 15.70
C LEU A 101 -31.42 -7.11 16.94
N ALA A 102 -30.65 -7.30 18.01
CA ALA A 102 -31.14 -7.91 19.24
C ALA A 102 -32.25 -7.10 19.92
N LEU A 103 -32.17 -5.76 19.89
CA LEU A 103 -33.22 -4.89 20.42
C LEU A 103 -34.51 -4.98 19.61
N ARG A 104 -34.41 -4.97 18.26
CA ARG A 104 -35.57 -5.11 17.38
C ARG A 104 -36.27 -6.47 17.56
N GLU A 105 -35.50 -7.54 17.68
CA GLU A 105 -36.05 -8.89 17.90
C GLU A 105 -36.81 -8.97 19.25
N SER A 106 -36.30 -8.29 20.30
CA SER A 106 -37.04 -8.22 21.58
C SER A 106 -38.32 -7.39 21.54
N GLU A 107 -38.41 -6.39 20.65
CA GLU A 107 -39.63 -5.58 20.46
C GLU A 107 -40.70 -6.28 19.62
N GLU A 108 -40.31 -7.23 18.75
CA GLU A 108 -41.24 -8.02 17.92
C GLU A 108 -41.84 -9.24 18.66
N ASP A 109 -41.17 -9.71 19.72
CA ASP A 109 -41.61 -10.86 20.54
C ASP A 109 -42.56 -10.48 21.72
N GLU A 110 -42.81 -9.19 21.96
CA GLU A 110 -43.82 -8.66 22.93
C GLU A 110 -45.16 -8.28 22.27
#